data_AF-A0A2A5T6G1-F1
#
_entry.id   AF-A0A2A5T6G1-F1
#
_cell.length_a   1.000
_cell.length_b   1.000
_cell.length_c   1.000
_cell.angle_alpha   90.00
_cell.angle_beta   90.00
_cell.angle_gamma   90.00
#
_symmetry.space_group_name_H-M   'P 1'
#
loop_
_entity.id
_entity.type
_entity.pdbx_description
1 polymer ?
#
loop_
_entity_poly.entity_id
_entity_poly.type
_entity_poly.pdbx_seq_one_letter_code
_entity_poly.pdbx_strand_id
1 'polypeptide(L)' 'MGWFYGFKLHLIINDQGGIFSVKVTTINVDDKKSVSEISDDL' A
#
# COMPACT_ATOMS: atom_id res chain seq x y z
N MET A 1 -8.86 -11.30 -12.80
CA MET A 1 -8.91 -11.38 -11.33
C MET A 1 -7.50 -11.25 -10.77
N GLY A 2 -6.94 -10.04 -10.81
CA GLY A 2 -5.60 -9.76 -10.31
C GLY A 2 -5.71 -9.11 -8.94
N TRP A 3 -5.37 -9.83 -7.88
CA TRP A 3 -5.37 -9.29 -6.53
C TRP A 3 -4.07 -8.53 -6.30
N PHE A 4 -4.11 -7.21 -6.47
CA PHE A 4 -3.06 -6.35 -5.95
C PHE A 4 -3.48 -5.92 -4.55
N TYR A 5 -2.86 -6.51 -3.53
CA TYR A 5 -2.95 -5.98 -2.19
C TYR A 5 -2.16 -4.66 -2.15
N GLY A 6 -2.84 -3.56 -1.81
CA GLY A 6 -2.25 -2.23 -1.70
C GLY A 6 -1.35 -2.07 -0.48
N PHE A 7 -0.21 -2.77 -0.44
CA PHE A 7 0.81 -2.55 0.58
C PHE A 7 2.21 -2.54 -0.02
N LYS A 8 3.11 -1.78 0.62
CA LYS A 8 4.54 -1.83 0.36
C LYS A 8 5.21 -2.70 1.42
N LEU A 9 6.05 -3.63 0.97
CA LEU A 9 6.86 -4.48 1.81
C LEU A 9 8.30 -3.99 1.78
N HIS A 10 8.82 -3.58 2.93
CA HIS A 10 10.23 -3.28 3.13
C HIS A 10 10.87 -4.46 3.88
N LEU A 11 11.80 -5.14 3.23
CA LEU A 11 12.49 -6.31 3.77
C LEU A 11 14.00 -6.04 3.82
N ILE A 12 14.62 -6.27 4.97
CA ILE A 12 16.07 -6.22 5.13
C ILE A 12 16.55 -7.65 5.40
N ILE A 13 17.34 -8.20 4.48
CA ILE A 13 17.90 -9.55 4.55
C ILE A 13 19.42 -9.51 4.53
N ASN A 14 20.03 -10.47 5.22
CA ASN A 14 21.46 -10.74 5.12
C ASN A 14 21.78 -11.61 3.89
N ASP A 15 23.05 -11.68 3.50
CA ASP A 15 23.54 -12.53 2.40
C ASP A 15 23.25 -14.03 2.65
N GLN A 16 23.25 -14.45 3.92
CA GLN A 16 22.86 -15.81 4.33
C GLN A 16 21.35 -16.07 4.30
N GLY A 17 20.52 -15.11 3.88
CA GLY A 17 19.07 -15.23 3.83
C GLY A 17 18.33 -15.01 5.15
N GLY A 18 19.03 -14.58 6.21
CA GLY A 18 18.42 -14.22 7.48
C GLY A 18 17.60 -12.93 7.37
N ILE A 19 16.36 -12.95 7.86
CA ILE A 19 15.47 -11.78 7.88
C ILE A 19 15.79 -10.94 9.12
N PHE A 20 16.37 -9.75 8.91
CA PHE A 20 16.71 -8.82 9.99
C PHE A 20 15.54 -7.91 10.37
N SER A 21 14.73 -7.49 9.39
CA SER A 21 13.58 -6.63 9.65
C SER A 21 12.54 -6.71 8.53
N VAL A 22 11.26 -6.68 8.93
CA VAL A 22 10.10 -6.65 8.05
C VAL A 22 9.25 -5.45 8.43
N LYS A 23 8.99 -4.56 7.47
CA LYS A 23 8.03 -3.47 7.65
C LYS A 23 7.02 -3.51 6.52
N VAL A 24 5.76 -3.70 6.88
CA VAL A 24 4.63 -3.59 5.98
C VAL A 24 4.02 -2.21 6.18
N THR A 25 3.93 -1.43 5.11
CA THR A 25 3.18 -0.19 5.11
C THR A 25 2.00 -0.33 4.18
N THR A 26 0.81 0.01 4.66
CA THR A 26 -0.36 0.17 3.79
C THR A 26 0.02 1.21 2.74
N ILE A 27 -0.08 0.85 1.46
CA ILE A 27 0.02 1.86 0.41
C ILE A 27 -1.18 2.76 0.68
N ASN A 28 -0.96 4.07 0.80
CA ASN A 28 -2.06 5.00 0.90
C ASN A 28 -3.03 4.63 -0.22
N VAL A 29 -4.21 4.09 0.13
CA VAL A 29 -5.27 3.84 -0.84
C VAL A 29 -5.50 5.20 -1.44
N ASP A 30 -5.12 5.33 -2.71
CA ASP A 30 -5.09 6.59 -3.43
C ASP A 30 -6.34 7.38 -3.05
N ASP A 31 -6.18 8.53 -2.40
CA ASP A 31 -7.27 9.40 -1.95
C ASP A 31 -7.85 10.12 -3.18
N LYS A 32 -8.08 9.38 -4.26
CA LYS A 32 -8.99 9.76 -5.33
C LYS A 32 -10.39 9.70 -4.74
N LYS A 33 -10.67 10.65 -3.86
CA LYS A 33 -12.01 11.11 -3.59
C LYS A 33 -12.68 11.23 -4.94
N SER A 34 -13.65 10.36 -5.19
CA SER A 34 -14.33 10.34 -6.47
C SER A 34 -14.87 11.74 -6.70
N VAL A 35 -14.68 12.31 -7.90
CA VAL A 35 -15.17 13.67 -8.22
C VAL A 35 -16.69 13.76 -7.98
N SER A 36 -17.39 12.63 -7.98
CA SER A 36 -18.80 12.53 -7.59
C SER A 36 -19.08 13.08 -6.19
N GLU A 37 -18.22 12.81 -5.22
CA GLU A 37 -18.41 13.22 -3.81
C GLU A 37 -18.23 14.74 -3.59
N ILE A 38 -17.84 15.49 -4.63
CA ILE A 38 -17.76 16.96 -4.64
C ILE A 38 -19.01 17.57 -5.32
N SER A 39 -19.75 16.79 -6.09
CA SER A 39 -20.93 17.26 -6.83
C SER A 39 -22.26 17.04 -6.12
N ASP A 40 -22.28 16.31 -5.00
CA ASP A 40 -23.50 16.07 -4.20
C ASP A 40 -23.79 17.19 -3.17
N ASP A 41 -22.93 18.22 -3.08
CA ASP A 41 -23.10 19.38 -2.17
C ASP A 41 -23.54 20.68 -2.90
N LEU A 42 -24.15 20.57 -4.10
CA LEU A 42 -24.78 21.70 -4.81
C LEU A 42 -26.30 21.57 -4.91
#